data_AF-A0A958D580-F1
#
_entry.id   AF-A0A958D580-F1
#
_cell.length_a   1.000
_cell.length_b   1.000
_cell.length_c   1.000
_cell.angle_alpha   90.00
_cell.angle_beta   90.00
_cell.angle_gamma   90.00
#
_symmetry.space_group_name_H-M   'P 1'
#
loop_
_entity.id
_entity.type
_entity.pdbx_description
1 polymer ?
#
loop_
_entity_poly.entity_id
_entity_poly.type
_entity_poly.pdbx_seq_one_letter_code
_entity_poly.pdbx_strand_id
1 'polypeptide(L)'
;LVVGAEKLSMAVDWTDRETCVLFGDGAGAVVVEASNSPTGVMAFELGSEGAAWDALVVPGGGSANPMSQGVIDRKENYLRMDGKRVFKFATRTMSRSVQNVVRASGVPFDEVDFIVPHQANARIIETAVKRLKVNPDKVMVNLDRYGNTSAASIPIALSEAVDQGKIQDGNHIVLVGFGAGLTWASVVIHWEPARTAEEESILVADWPVRERLQIQAEKMRAALWSAQVSARTRVEEASMAVMLPFYTWQSNRRKQKNVDLIEPPAEDSPSSE
;
A
#
# COMPACT_ATOMS: atom_id res chain seq x y z
N LEU A 1 -4.46 -9.47 15.77
CA LEU A 1 -4.47 -8.02 16.11
C LEU A 1 -3.29 -7.36 15.43
N VAL A 2 -3.53 -6.29 14.67
CA VAL A 2 -2.50 -5.46 14.03
C VAL A 2 -2.74 -4.02 14.47
N VAL A 3 -1.70 -3.35 14.97
CA VAL A 3 -1.82 -2.00 15.55
C VAL A 3 -0.77 -1.09 14.91
N GLY A 4 -1.20 0.08 14.41
CA GLY A 4 -0.32 1.20 14.12
C GLY A 4 -0.50 2.25 15.22
N ALA A 5 0.56 2.57 15.96
CA ALA A 5 0.52 3.51 17.07
C ALA A 5 1.79 4.34 17.10
N GLU A 6 1.63 5.65 17.28
CA GLU A 6 2.72 6.62 17.12
C GLU A 6 2.57 7.77 18.11
N LYS A 7 3.70 8.21 18.68
CA LYS A 7 3.79 9.39 19.55
C LYS A 7 4.88 10.33 19.02
N LEU A 8 4.65 10.88 17.84
CA LEU A 8 5.62 11.69 17.10
C LEU A 8 5.84 13.07 17.70
N SER A 9 4.94 13.57 18.54
CA SER A 9 5.09 14.84 19.26
C SER A 9 6.41 14.92 20.05
N MET A 10 6.98 13.78 20.47
CA MET A 10 8.27 13.71 21.16
C MET A 10 9.48 13.89 20.24
N ALA A 11 9.33 13.62 18.94
CA ALA A 11 10.38 13.71 17.93
C ALA A 11 10.28 14.99 17.08
N VAL A 12 9.35 15.89 17.38
CA VAL A 12 9.17 17.18 16.68
C VAL A 12 10.03 18.27 17.31
N ASP A 13 10.79 19.01 16.48
CA ASP A 13 11.41 20.28 16.90
C ASP A 13 10.38 21.41 16.78
N TRP A 14 9.85 21.88 17.92
CA TRP A 14 8.84 22.95 17.95
C TRP A 14 9.34 24.32 17.45
N THR A 15 10.65 24.48 17.23
CA THR A 15 11.20 25.68 16.59
C THR A 15 11.29 25.56 15.07
N ASP A 16 11.17 24.36 14.52
CA ASP A 16 11.15 24.10 13.08
C ASP A 16 9.72 24.14 12.53
N ARG A 17 9.37 25.26 11.91
CA ARG A 17 8.03 25.45 11.31
C ARG A 17 7.76 24.54 10.12
N GLU A 18 8.78 23.98 9.47
CA GLU A 18 8.56 23.11 8.30
C GLU A 18 7.99 21.74 8.70
N THR A 19 8.31 21.26 9.90
CA THR A 19 7.89 19.94 10.39
C THR A 19 6.90 19.98 11.54
N CYS A 20 6.96 20.99 12.42
CA CYS A 20 6.18 20.97 13.67
C CYS A 20 4.67 21.11 13.51
N VAL A 21 4.20 21.52 12.33
CA VAL A 21 2.77 21.63 12.00
C VAL A 21 2.22 20.37 11.33
N LEU A 22 3.07 19.40 11.00
CA LEU A 22 2.68 18.26 10.18
C LEU A 22 2.25 17.06 11.02
N PHE A 23 2.91 16.80 12.14
CA PHE A 23 2.81 15.51 12.84
C PHE A 23 1.85 15.55 14.02
N GLY A 24 1.19 14.42 14.26
CA GLY A 24 0.32 14.18 15.40
C GLY A 24 0.61 12.83 16.06
N ASP A 25 -0.08 12.60 17.18
CA ASP A 25 -0.05 11.33 17.91
C ASP A 25 -1.34 10.57 17.68
N GLY A 26 -1.28 9.24 17.64
CA GLY A 26 -2.49 8.44 17.44
C GLY A 26 -2.23 6.95 17.42
N ALA A 27 -3.32 6.19 17.50
CA ALA A 27 -3.30 4.75 17.33
C ALA A 27 -4.56 4.28 16.60
N GLY A 28 -4.42 3.26 15.76
CA GLY A 28 -5.51 2.54 15.14
C GLY A 28 -5.18 1.06 15.07
N ALA A 29 -6.21 0.20 15.09
CA ALA A 29 -6.03 -1.23 15.12
C ALA A 29 -7.06 -1.95 14.25
N VAL A 30 -6.69 -3.14 13.79
CA VAL A 30 -7.59 -4.09 13.15
C VAL A 30 -7.42 -5.48 13.78
N VAL A 31 -8.52 -6.21 13.88
CA VAL A 31 -8.50 -7.65 14.17
C VAL A 31 -8.59 -8.38 12.84
N VAL A 32 -7.73 -9.37 12.65
CA VAL A 32 -7.71 -10.21 11.46
C VAL A 32 -8.05 -11.62 11.92
N GLU A 33 -9.07 -12.19 11.28
CA GLU A 33 -9.55 -13.54 11.56
C GLU A 33 -9.37 -14.42 10.32
N ALA A 34 -9.12 -15.72 10.54
CA ALA A 34 -9.10 -16.68 9.46
C ALA A 34 -10.53 -16.86 8.92
N SER A 35 -10.69 -16.83 7.60
CA SER A 35 -11.98 -17.07 6.95
C SER A 35 -11.91 -18.31 6.07
N ASN A 36 -12.98 -19.10 6.07
CA ASN A 36 -13.18 -20.19 5.11
C ASN A 36 -13.77 -19.68 3.79
N SER A 37 -14.23 -18.42 3.75
CA SER A 37 -14.73 -17.76 2.55
C SER A 37 -13.58 -17.01 1.85
N PRO A 38 -13.62 -16.90 0.52
CA PRO A 38 -12.61 -16.17 -0.28
C PRO A 38 -12.71 -14.65 -0.05
N THR A 39 -12.13 -14.15 1.05
CA THR A 39 -12.14 -12.73 1.41
C THR A 39 -10.81 -12.26 2.02
N GLY A 40 -10.70 -10.97 2.31
CA GLY A 40 -9.52 -10.36 2.91
C GLY A 40 -8.48 -9.93 1.88
N VAL A 41 -7.20 -10.13 2.19
CA VAL A 41 -6.09 -9.66 1.37
C VAL A 41 -6.05 -10.41 0.03
N MET A 42 -6.21 -9.67 -1.07
CA MET A 42 -6.19 -10.21 -2.43
C MET A 42 -4.79 -10.14 -3.06
N ALA A 43 -4.10 -9.01 -2.87
CA ALA A 43 -2.74 -8.80 -3.35
C ALA A 43 -2.07 -7.71 -2.49
N PHE A 44 -0.74 -7.76 -2.41
CA PHE A 44 0.06 -6.72 -1.75
C PHE A 44 1.34 -6.42 -2.53
N GLU A 45 1.82 -5.19 -2.40
CA GLU A 45 3.14 -4.76 -2.88
C GLU A 45 3.88 -4.13 -1.70
N LEU A 46 5.14 -4.51 -1.49
CA LEU A 46 6.05 -3.89 -0.53
C LEU A 46 7.32 -3.44 -1.26
N GLY A 47 7.88 -2.30 -0.87
CA GLY A 47 9.15 -1.87 -1.43
C GLY A 47 9.88 -0.80 -0.64
N SER A 48 11.14 -0.57 -1.02
CA SER A 48 12.02 0.41 -0.38
C SER A 48 13.01 1.02 -1.38
N GLU A 49 13.35 2.29 -1.17
CA GLU A 49 14.42 3.04 -1.83
C GLU A 49 15.43 3.50 -0.77
N GLY A 50 16.21 2.54 -0.25
CA GLY A 50 17.09 2.72 0.91
C GLY A 50 18.22 3.74 0.73
N ALA A 51 18.61 4.02 -0.51
CA ALA A 51 19.62 5.03 -0.81
C ALA A 51 19.19 6.46 -0.42
N ALA A 52 17.89 6.69 -0.25
CA ALA A 52 17.30 7.98 0.15
C ALA A 52 16.91 8.03 1.63
N TRP A 53 17.54 7.22 2.49
CA TRP A 53 17.22 7.14 3.93
C TRP A 53 17.28 8.49 4.64
N ASP A 54 18.17 9.38 4.19
CA ASP A 54 18.43 10.69 4.79
C ASP A 54 17.34 11.73 4.43
N ALA A 55 16.42 11.40 3.53
CA ALA A 55 15.32 12.30 3.16
C ALA A 55 14.28 12.45 4.29
N LEU A 56 14.18 11.47 5.20
CA LEU A 56 13.31 11.52 6.37
C LEU A 56 13.91 10.65 7.48
N VAL A 57 14.48 11.28 8.51
CA VAL A 57 15.26 10.58 9.53
C VAL A 57 15.29 11.33 10.86
N VAL A 58 15.48 10.61 11.97
CA VAL A 58 15.92 11.16 13.26
C VAL A 58 17.41 10.83 13.41
N PRO A 59 18.34 11.80 13.26
CA PRO A 59 19.78 11.50 13.17
C PRO A 59 20.45 10.95 14.44
N GLY A 60 19.85 11.16 15.61
CA GLY A 60 20.45 10.86 16.91
C GLY A 60 19.44 10.32 17.93
N GLY A 61 19.96 9.73 19.00
CA GLY A 61 19.19 9.04 20.02
C GLY A 61 19.07 7.52 19.80
N GLY A 62 19.39 7.03 18.61
CA GLY A 62 19.52 5.60 18.32
C GLY A 62 20.92 5.04 18.63
N SER A 63 21.14 3.75 18.35
CA SER A 63 22.42 3.07 18.66
C SER A 63 23.62 3.58 17.84
N ALA A 64 23.40 4.03 16.61
CA ALA A 64 24.46 4.56 15.73
C ALA A 64 24.96 5.95 16.16
N ASN A 65 24.12 6.72 16.86
CA ASN A 65 24.44 8.03 17.43
C ASN A 65 23.71 8.17 18.78
N PRO A 66 24.23 7.55 19.86
CA PRO A 66 23.56 7.49 21.15
C PRO A 66 23.27 8.87 21.74
N MET A 67 22.27 8.92 22.61
CA MET A 67 21.87 10.16 23.27
C MET A 67 23.04 10.76 24.07
N SER A 68 23.35 12.03 23.80
CA SER A 68 24.41 12.79 24.45
C SER A 68 24.07 14.28 24.44
N GLN A 69 24.77 15.08 25.25
CA GLN A 69 24.58 16.54 25.24
C GLN A 69 24.79 17.13 23.83
N GLY A 70 25.79 16.64 23.08
CA GLY A 70 26.03 17.09 21.71
C GLY A 70 24.88 16.78 20.74
N VAL A 71 24.15 15.67 20.93
CA VAL A 71 22.95 15.33 20.13
C VAL A 71 21.83 16.32 20.42
N ILE A 72 21.62 16.69 21.69
CA ILE A 72 20.62 17.69 22.11
C ILE A 72 20.97 19.07 21.54
N ASP A 73 22.22 19.51 21.72
CA ASP A 73 22.68 20.82 21.29
C ASP A 73 22.57 21.00 19.77
N ARG A 74 22.83 19.93 19.01
CA ARG A 74 22.66 19.88 17.54
C ARG A 74 21.25 19.49 17.10
N LYS A 75 20.32 19.25 18.04
CA LYS A 75 18.94 18.88 17.75
C LYS A 75 18.82 17.66 16.84
N GLU A 76 19.71 16.69 17.02
CA GLU A 76 19.75 15.46 16.23
C GLU A 76 18.74 14.42 16.72
N ASN A 77 18.17 14.61 17.92
CA ASN A 77 17.09 13.79 18.46
C ASN A 77 15.70 14.13 17.87
N TYR A 78 15.62 15.10 16.95
CA TYR A 78 14.38 15.48 16.29
C TYR A 78 14.36 15.02 14.83
N LEU A 79 13.15 14.86 14.30
CA LEU A 79 12.88 14.50 12.92
C LEU A 79 13.42 15.58 11.97
N ARG A 80 14.14 15.13 10.95
CA ARG A 80 14.60 15.95 9.83
C ARG A 80 14.00 15.43 8.55
N MET A 81 13.52 16.34 7.71
CA MET A 81 12.84 15.99 6.48
C MET A 81 13.29 16.89 5.32
N ASP A 82 13.68 16.27 4.22
CA ASP A 82 13.71 16.93 2.91
C ASP A 82 12.34 16.77 2.25
N GLY A 83 11.47 17.75 2.48
CA GLY A 83 10.08 17.71 2.00
C GLY A 83 9.97 17.58 0.47
N LYS A 84 10.94 18.08 -0.31
CA LYS A 84 10.92 17.98 -1.77
C LYS A 84 11.22 16.55 -2.22
N ARG A 85 12.25 15.92 -1.64
CA ARG A 85 12.59 14.51 -1.94
C ARG A 85 11.44 13.59 -1.52
N VAL A 86 10.88 13.77 -0.33
CA VAL A 86 9.74 13.00 0.18
C VAL A 86 8.51 13.18 -0.73
N PHE A 87 8.13 14.41 -1.09
CA PHE A 87 6.98 14.67 -1.95
C PHE A 87 7.12 14.03 -3.34
N LYS A 88 8.30 14.16 -3.97
CA LYS A 88 8.59 13.57 -5.28
C LYS A 88 8.50 12.04 -5.23
N PHE A 89 9.07 11.44 -4.19
CA PHE A 89 8.99 10.01 -3.96
C PHE A 89 7.53 9.56 -3.77
N ALA A 90 6.82 10.17 -2.82
CA ALA A 90 5.46 9.77 -2.43
C ALA A 90 4.47 9.82 -3.60
N THR A 91 4.39 10.95 -4.31
CA THR A 91 3.43 11.13 -5.41
C THR A 91 3.69 10.16 -6.58
N ARG A 92 4.95 9.82 -6.84
CA ARG A 92 5.35 8.83 -7.87
C ARG A 92 5.02 7.41 -7.40
N THR A 93 5.46 7.07 -6.20
CA THR A 93 5.42 5.71 -5.66
C THR A 93 4.01 5.27 -5.31
N MET A 94 3.19 6.12 -4.68
CA MET A 94 1.79 5.78 -4.36
C MET A 94 0.99 5.43 -5.62
N SER A 95 1.04 6.30 -6.63
CA SER A 95 0.28 6.08 -7.88
C SER A 95 0.70 4.78 -8.57
N ARG A 96 2.01 4.52 -8.64
CA ARG A 96 2.56 3.30 -9.24
C ARG A 96 2.15 2.05 -8.44
N SER A 97 2.32 2.10 -7.12
CA SER A 97 2.06 0.95 -6.25
C SER A 97 0.57 0.56 -6.27
N VAL A 98 -0.34 1.55 -6.22
CA VAL A 98 -1.79 1.32 -6.36
C VAL A 98 -2.12 0.65 -7.69
N GLN A 99 -1.57 1.14 -8.82
CA GLN A 99 -1.82 0.51 -10.12
C GLN A 99 -1.29 -0.93 -10.20
N ASN A 100 -0.13 -1.18 -9.63
CA ASN A 100 0.49 -2.49 -9.62
C ASN A 100 -0.29 -3.48 -8.76
N VAL A 101 -0.67 -3.10 -7.54
CA VAL A 101 -1.35 -3.99 -6.60
C VAL A 101 -2.77 -4.29 -7.06
N VAL A 102 -3.48 -3.31 -7.65
CA VAL A 102 -4.80 -3.53 -8.25
C VAL A 102 -4.69 -4.50 -9.42
N ARG A 103 -3.69 -4.32 -10.30
CA ARG A 103 -3.43 -5.29 -11.38
C ARG A 103 -3.14 -6.69 -10.82
N ALA A 104 -2.29 -6.79 -9.81
CA ALA A 104 -1.94 -8.08 -9.20
C ALA A 104 -3.12 -8.77 -8.49
N SER A 105 -4.14 -8.01 -8.07
CA SER A 105 -5.35 -8.56 -7.47
C SER A 105 -6.34 -9.15 -8.48
N GLY A 106 -6.17 -8.86 -9.78
CA GLY A 106 -7.14 -9.24 -10.82
C GLY A 106 -8.45 -8.44 -10.81
N VAL A 107 -8.56 -7.42 -9.94
CA VAL A 107 -9.71 -6.50 -9.88
C VAL A 107 -9.55 -5.41 -10.93
N PRO A 108 -10.55 -5.19 -11.81
CA PRO A 108 -10.63 -4.02 -12.67
C PRO A 108 -10.53 -2.74 -11.85
N PHE A 109 -9.74 -1.78 -12.33
CA PHE A 109 -9.46 -0.57 -11.55
C PHE A 109 -10.72 0.27 -11.24
N ASP A 110 -11.74 0.20 -12.10
CA ASP A 110 -13.05 0.83 -11.92
C ASP A 110 -13.93 0.13 -10.88
N GLU A 111 -13.69 -1.15 -10.60
CA GLU A 111 -14.30 -1.93 -9.51
C GLU A 111 -13.63 -1.66 -8.14
N VAL A 112 -12.62 -0.79 -8.05
CA VAL A 112 -12.10 -0.31 -6.76
C VAL A 112 -13.09 0.69 -6.15
N ASP A 113 -13.65 0.33 -5.01
CA ASP A 113 -14.70 1.09 -4.34
C ASP A 113 -14.13 2.23 -3.49
N PHE A 114 -13.02 1.98 -2.78
CA PHE A 114 -12.49 2.95 -1.83
C PHE A 114 -10.97 2.85 -1.66
N ILE A 115 -10.31 3.98 -1.40
CA ILE A 115 -8.86 4.05 -1.18
C ILE A 115 -8.59 4.77 0.14
N VAL A 116 -7.81 4.14 1.02
CA VAL A 116 -7.36 4.70 2.29
C VAL A 116 -5.85 4.94 2.21
N PRO A 117 -5.41 6.16 1.84
CA PRO A 117 -3.99 6.49 1.78
C PRO A 117 -3.43 6.83 3.17
N HIS A 118 -2.10 6.73 3.30
CA HIS A 118 -1.37 7.35 4.40
C HIS A 118 -1.62 8.87 4.43
N GLN A 119 -1.96 9.38 5.62
CA GLN A 119 -2.31 10.78 5.83
C GLN A 119 -1.02 11.57 6.13
N ALA A 120 -0.22 11.84 5.10
CA ALA A 120 1.02 12.61 5.25
C ALA A 120 0.84 14.10 4.97
N ASN A 121 0.20 14.41 3.84
CA ASN A 121 0.02 15.75 3.32
C ASN A 121 -1.10 15.74 2.28
N ALA A 122 -2.06 16.66 2.38
CA ALA A 122 -3.20 16.74 1.47
C ALA A 122 -2.77 16.85 0.00
N ARG A 123 -1.71 17.62 -0.30
CA ARG A 123 -1.21 17.81 -1.67
C ARG A 123 -0.62 16.53 -2.27
N ILE A 124 -0.04 15.66 -1.45
CA ILE A 124 0.45 14.35 -1.91
C ILE A 124 -0.74 13.49 -2.33
N ILE A 125 -1.77 13.44 -1.49
CA ILE A 125 -3.01 12.68 -1.75
C ILE A 125 -3.67 13.21 -3.03
N GLU A 126 -3.94 14.52 -3.12
CA GLU A 126 -4.54 15.16 -4.29
C GLU A 126 -3.76 14.86 -5.58
N THR A 127 -2.43 14.93 -5.53
CA THR A 127 -1.58 14.65 -6.70
C THR A 127 -1.66 13.18 -7.10
N ALA A 128 -1.67 12.25 -6.15
CA ALA A 128 -1.81 10.83 -6.42
C ALA A 128 -3.19 10.50 -6.99
N VAL A 129 -4.27 11.03 -6.41
CA VAL A 129 -5.65 10.87 -6.89
C VAL A 129 -5.80 11.36 -8.33
N LYS A 130 -5.27 12.55 -8.63
CA LYS A 130 -5.28 13.11 -9.99
C LYS A 130 -4.52 12.23 -10.99
N ARG A 131 -3.39 11.65 -10.60
CA ARG A 131 -2.61 10.72 -11.45
C ARG A 131 -3.33 9.40 -11.70
N LEU A 132 -4.01 8.90 -10.67
CA LEU A 132 -4.81 7.67 -10.75
C LEU A 132 -6.14 7.87 -11.48
N LYS A 133 -6.58 9.13 -11.69
CA LYS A 133 -7.88 9.48 -12.28
C LYS A 133 -9.07 8.88 -11.51
N VAL A 134 -8.93 8.79 -10.18
CA VAL A 134 -9.97 8.29 -9.28
C VAL A 134 -10.86 9.46 -8.85
N ASN A 135 -12.15 9.21 -8.65
CA ASN A 135 -13.05 10.19 -8.04
C ASN A 135 -12.55 10.49 -6.61
N PRO A 136 -12.27 11.76 -6.23
CA PRO A 136 -11.91 12.13 -4.87
C PRO A 136 -12.86 11.59 -3.78
N ASP A 137 -14.14 11.40 -4.08
CA ASP A 137 -15.12 10.85 -3.12
C ASP A 137 -14.84 9.40 -2.72
N LYS A 138 -14.06 8.66 -3.52
CA LYS A 138 -13.61 7.29 -3.24
C LYS A 138 -12.32 7.26 -2.40
N VAL A 139 -11.90 8.38 -1.82
CA VAL A 139 -10.61 8.49 -1.13
C VAL A 139 -10.79 9.05 0.26
N MET A 140 -10.25 8.36 1.27
CA MET A 140 -10.31 8.84 2.65
C MET A 140 -9.30 9.95 2.90
N VAL A 141 -9.77 11.06 3.48
CA VAL A 141 -8.95 12.14 3.99
C VAL A 141 -9.52 12.59 5.34
N ASN A 142 -8.69 12.54 6.38
CA ASN A 142 -8.98 13.07 7.73
C ASN A 142 -7.77 13.79 8.35
N LEU A 143 -6.79 14.13 7.50
CA LEU A 143 -5.56 14.81 7.88
C LEU A 143 -5.82 16.13 8.62
N ASP A 144 -6.90 16.83 8.31
CA ASP A 144 -7.31 18.09 8.93
C ASP A 144 -7.59 17.97 10.44
N ARG A 145 -7.90 16.76 10.94
CA ARG A 145 -8.23 16.51 12.35
C ARG A 145 -7.07 15.98 13.16
N TYR A 146 -6.19 15.17 12.55
CA TYR A 146 -5.15 14.44 13.27
C TYR A 146 -3.71 14.78 12.84
N GLY A 147 -3.54 15.47 11.71
CA GLY A 147 -2.24 15.58 11.07
C GLY A 147 -1.67 14.22 10.65
N ASN A 148 -0.36 14.16 10.49
CA ASN A 148 0.37 12.96 10.15
C ASN A 148 0.72 12.15 11.40
N THR A 149 -0.02 11.07 11.62
CA THR A 149 0.21 10.13 12.73
C THR A 149 1.01 8.88 12.30
N SER A 150 1.88 9.00 11.29
CA SER A 150 2.73 7.91 10.74
C SER A 150 1.95 6.61 10.53
N ALA A 151 2.37 5.50 11.14
CA ALA A 151 1.77 4.17 10.97
C ALA A 151 0.31 4.09 11.43
N ALA A 152 -0.12 4.98 12.34
CA ALA A 152 -1.49 5.00 12.82
C ALA A 152 -2.48 5.60 11.80
N SER A 153 -2.01 6.33 10.79
CA SER A 153 -2.90 7.12 9.95
C SER A 153 -3.89 6.27 9.15
N ILE A 154 -3.42 5.14 8.60
CA ILE A 154 -4.24 4.25 7.77
C ILE A 154 -5.31 3.56 8.61
N PRO A 155 -5.00 2.89 9.74
CA PRO A 155 -6.03 2.24 10.53
C PRO A 155 -7.02 3.22 11.18
N ILE A 156 -6.59 4.43 11.57
CA ILE A 156 -7.52 5.49 12.02
C ILE A 156 -8.47 5.87 10.87
N ALA A 157 -7.93 6.19 9.69
CA ALA A 157 -8.73 6.57 8.53
C ALA A 157 -9.66 5.43 8.05
N LEU A 158 -9.21 4.18 8.14
CA LEU A 158 -10.01 3.00 7.83
C LEU A 158 -11.20 2.85 8.79
N SER A 159 -10.97 2.95 10.10
CA SER A 159 -12.03 2.90 11.10
C SER A 159 -13.09 3.97 10.83
N GLU A 160 -12.66 5.21 10.61
CA GLU A 160 -13.60 6.30 10.34
C GLU A 160 -14.34 6.16 9.02
N ALA A 161 -13.70 5.59 7.99
CA ALA A 161 -14.37 5.33 6.72
C ALA A 161 -15.48 4.27 6.85
N VAL A 162 -15.26 3.25 7.70
CA VAL A 162 -16.27 2.25 8.05
C VAL A 162 -17.39 2.88 8.87
N ASP A 163 -17.06 3.65 9.92
CA ASP A 163 -18.04 4.33 10.78
C ASP A 163 -18.92 5.33 10.00
N GLN A 164 -18.35 5.94 8.96
CA GLN A 164 -19.06 6.86 8.05
C GLN A 164 -19.88 6.14 6.96
N GLY A 165 -19.86 4.81 6.91
CA GLY A 165 -20.57 4.02 5.90
C GLY A 165 -20.01 4.14 4.47
N LYS A 166 -18.77 4.64 4.32
CA LYS A 166 -18.10 4.79 3.03
C LYS A 166 -17.54 3.47 2.49
N ILE A 167 -17.21 2.56 3.40
CA ILE A 167 -16.80 1.19 3.09
C ILE A 167 -17.94 0.27 3.51
N GLN A 168 -18.40 -0.56 2.58
CA GLN A 168 -19.49 -1.51 2.77
C GLN A 168 -19.00 -2.94 2.53
N ASP A 169 -19.75 -3.90 3.03
CA ASP A 169 -19.48 -5.32 2.80
C ASP A 169 -19.47 -5.62 1.28
N GLY A 170 -18.52 -6.43 0.85
CA GLY A 170 -18.26 -6.74 -0.56
C GLY A 170 -17.42 -5.71 -1.32
N ASN A 171 -16.99 -4.61 -0.70
CA ASN A 171 -16.17 -3.60 -1.38
C ASN A 171 -14.73 -4.07 -1.65
N HIS A 172 -14.15 -3.60 -2.75
CA HIS A 172 -12.71 -3.63 -2.97
C HIS A 172 -12.07 -2.35 -2.47
N ILE A 173 -11.28 -2.47 -1.41
CA ILE A 173 -10.57 -1.33 -0.85
C ILE A 173 -9.07 -1.44 -1.09
N VAL A 174 -8.43 -0.29 -1.28
CA VAL A 174 -6.97 -0.19 -1.39
C VAL A 174 -6.44 0.57 -0.19
N LEU A 175 -5.52 -0.04 0.56
CA LEU A 175 -4.71 0.68 1.53
C LEU A 175 -3.36 0.97 0.89
N VAL A 176 -2.86 2.20 1.02
CA VAL A 176 -1.54 2.57 0.46
C VAL A 176 -0.79 3.50 1.39
N GLY A 177 0.45 3.15 1.71
CA GLY A 177 1.31 3.91 2.60
C GLY A 177 2.72 4.09 2.05
N PHE A 178 3.41 5.10 2.58
CA PHE A 178 4.82 5.36 2.35
C PHE A 178 5.41 6.02 3.60
N GLY A 179 6.74 5.97 3.76
CA GLY A 179 7.38 6.53 4.94
C GLY A 179 8.89 6.59 4.84
N ALA A 180 9.53 6.84 6.00
CA ALA A 180 10.98 6.83 6.15
C ALA A 180 11.60 5.50 5.68
N GLY A 181 12.85 5.55 5.23
CA GLY A 181 13.55 4.41 4.63
C GLY A 181 14.27 4.74 3.32
N LEU A 182 13.64 5.27 2.27
CA LEU A 182 12.18 5.49 2.09
C LEU A 182 11.46 4.17 1.77
N THR A 183 10.27 3.97 2.32
CA THR A 183 9.49 2.73 2.16
C THR A 183 8.12 3.01 1.55
N TRP A 184 7.50 1.97 0.98
CA TRP A 184 6.10 1.98 0.58
C TRP A 184 5.46 0.61 0.68
N ALA A 185 4.14 0.60 0.83
CA ALA A 185 3.31 -0.59 0.83
C ALA A 185 1.95 -0.27 0.22
N SER A 186 1.36 -1.24 -0.48
CA SER A 186 -0.05 -1.18 -0.84
C SER A 186 -0.68 -2.56 -0.78
N VAL A 187 -1.99 -2.62 -0.54
CA VAL A 187 -2.75 -3.86 -0.44
C VAL A 187 -4.15 -3.65 -0.99
N VAL A 188 -4.65 -4.63 -1.74
CA VAL A 188 -6.07 -4.72 -2.13
C VAL A 188 -6.73 -5.70 -1.18
N ILE A 189 -7.86 -5.29 -0.61
CA ILE A 189 -8.65 -6.09 0.32
C ILE A 189 -10.07 -6.18 -0.23
N HIS A 190 -10.59 -7.40 -0.31
CA HIS A 190 -12.02 -7.63 -0.39
C HIS A 190 -12.61 -7.51 1.03
N TRP A 191 -13.43 -6.49 1.25
CA TRP A 191 -13.94 -6.13 2.57
C TRP A 191 -15.21 -6.91 2.90
N GLU A 192 -15.03 -8.05 3.58
CA GLU A 192 -16.13 -8.84 4.14
C GLU A 192 -15.78 -9.21 5.60
N PRO A 193 -15.92 -8.26 6.55
CA PRO A 193 -15.67 -8.58 7.96
C PRO A 193 -16.68 -9.62 8.44
N ALA A 194 -16.19 -10.65 9.13
CA ALA A 194 -17.08 -11.61 9.78
C ALA A 194 -17.87 -10.88 10.88
N ARG A 195 -19.17 -10.72 10.68
CA ARG A 195 -20.06 -10.30 11.76
C ARG A 195 -20.36 -11.54 12.58
N THR A 196 -19.92 -11.57 13.83
CA THR A 196 -20.54 -12.49 14.78
C THR A 196 -22.03 -12.17 14.79
N ALA A 197 -22.88 -13.21 14.82
CA ALA A 197 -24.34 -13.09 14.83
C ALA A 197 -24.91 -12.42 16.10
N GLU A 198 -24.10 -11.61 16.81
CA GLU A 198 -24.39 -11.04 18.13
C GLU A 198 -24.67 -9.53 18.09
N GLU A 199 -24.40 -8.80 17.00
CA GLU A 199 -24.59 -7.33 16.95
C GLU A 199 -25.95 -6.85 16.44
N GLU A 200 -26.87 -7.74 16.06
CA GLU A 200 -28.29 -7.41 15.97
C GLU A 200 -29.04 -8.23 17.02
N SER A 201 -29.64 -7.57 18.02
CA SER A 201 -30.53 -8.23 18.96
C SER A 201 -31.75 -8.79 18.22
N ILE A 202 -31.73 -10.09 17.90
CA ILE A 202 -32.82 -10.78 17.21
C ILE A 202 -33.91 -11.17 18.22
N LEU A 203 -35.15 -10.75 17.99
CA LEU A 203 -36.31 -11.27 18.70
C LEU A 203 -36.51 -12.75 18.31
N VAL A 204 -36.59 -13.62 19.33
CA VAL A 204 -36.59 -15.10 19.28
C VAL A 204 -37.66 -15.73 18.33
N ALA A 205 -38.61 -14.95 17.82
CA ALA A 205 -39.70 -15.47 16.99
C ALA A 205 -39.34 -15.77 15.52
N ASP A 206 -38.30 -15.14 14.96
CA ASP A 206 -38.02 -15.22 13.50
C ASP A 206 -36.86 -16.16 13.11
N TRP A 207 -36.34 -16.91 14.10
CA TRP A 207 -35.14 -17.76 14.05
C TRP A 207 -35.02 -18.74 12.85
N PRO A 208 -36.07 -19.44 12.33
CA PRO A 208 -35.80 -20.57 11.43
C PRO A 208 -35.74 -20.27 9.92
N VAL A 209 -36.18 -19.09 9.47
CA VAL A 209 -36.43 -18.83 8.03
C VAL A 209 -35.44 -17.83 7.43
N ARG A 210 -35.14 -16.73 8.12
CA ARG A 210 -34.20 -15.72 7.63
C ARG A 210 -32.77 -16.24 7.58
N GLU A 211 -32.33 -16.94 8.62
CA GLU A 211 -30.97 -17.50 8.72
C GLU A 211 -30.68 -18.48 7.58
N ARG A 212 -31.64 -19.33 7.20
CA ARG A 212 -31.50 -20.25 6.06
C ARG A 212 -31.40 -19.54 4.72
N LEU A 213 -32.11 -18.43 4.50
CA LEU A 213 -32.04 -17.68 3.24
C LEU A 213 -30.77 -16.83 3.16
N GLN A 214 -30.35 -16.25 4.29
CA GLN A 214 -29.17 -15.38 4.37
C GLN A 214 -27.87 -16.17 4.21
N ILE A 215 -27.74 -17.31 4.89
CA ILE A 215 -26.62 -18.24 4.70
C ILE A 215 -26.55 -18.73 3.25
N GLN A 216 -27.69 -18.98 2.60
CA GLN A 216 -27.70 -19.38 1.19
C GLN A 216 -27.30 -18.23 0.26
N ALA A 217 -27.74 -17.00 0.54
CA ALA A 217 -27.35 -15.81 -0.21
C ALA A 217 -25.85 -15.50 -0.07
N GLU A 218 -25.29 -15.60 1.13
CA GLU A 218 -23.86 -15.44 1.42
C GLU A 218 -23.04 -16.53 0.74
N LYS A 219 -23.48 -17.80 0.82
CA LYS A 219 -22.85 -18.91 0.08
C LYS A 219 -22.90 -18.70 -1.42
N MET A 220 -24.01 -18.19 -1.96
CA MET A 220 -24.13 -17.88 -3.39
C MET A 220 -23.21 -16.73 -3.80
N ARG A 221 -23.14 -15.64 -3.02
CA ARG A 221 -22.22 -14.52 -3.29
C ARG A 221 -20.77 -14.98 -3.24
N ALA A 222 -20.38 -15.73 -2.21
CA ALA A 222 -19.04 -16.29 -2.08
C ALA A 222 -18.70 -17.26 -3.22
N ALA A 223 -19.65 -18.10 -3.64
CA ALA A 223 -19.45 -19.04 -4.75
C ALA A 223 -19.32 -18.31 -6.11
N LEU A 224 -20.15 -17.30 -6.36
CA LEU A 224 -20.07 -16.46 -7.56
C LEU A 224 -18.73 -15.72 -7.62
N TRP A 225 -18.28 -15.18 -6.49
CA TRP A 225 -16.98 -14.55 -6.34
C TRP A 225 -15.83 -15.53 -6.60
N SER A 226 -15.82 -16.70 -5.96
CA SER A 226 -14.84 -17.77 -6.21
C SER A 226 -14.78 -18.15 -7.69
N ALA A 227 -15.93 -18.26 -8.35
CA ALA A 227 -16.01 -18.61 -9.76
C ALA A 227 -15.45 -17.48 -10.66
N GLN A 228 -15.75 -16.21 -10.36
CA GLN A 228 -15.23 -15.06 -11.10
C GLN A 228 -13.71 -14.93 -10.96
N VAL A 229 -13.18 -15.03 -9.73
CA VAL A 229 -11.73 -15.00 -9.48
C VAL A 229 -11.06 -16.15 -10.22
N SER A 230 -11.52 -17.40 -10.04
CA SER A 230 -10.95 -18.57 -10.70
C SER A 230 -10.97 -18.50 -12.23
N ALA A 231 -12.04 -17.96 -12.82
CA ALA A 231 -12.14 -17.76 -14.25
C ALA A 231 -11.13 -16.71 -14.74
N ARG A 232 -10.99 -15.58 -14.03
CA ARG A 232 -10.03 -14.52 -14.35
C ARG A 232 -8.58 -15.01 -14.24
N THR A 233 -8.23 -15.76 -13.19
CA THR A 233 -6.88 -16.33 -13.03
C THR A 233 -6.52 -17.26 -14.19
N ARG A 234 -7.44 -18.12 -14.63
CA ARG A 234 -7.22 -19.01 -15.78
C ARG A 234 -7.03 -18.27 -17.11
N VAL A 235 -7.71 -17.14 -17.29
CA VAL A 235 -7.56 -16.31 -18.50
C VAL A 235 -6.18 -15.64 -18.51
N GLU A 236 -5.67 -15.19 -17.37
CA GLU A 236 -4.32 -14.63 -17.26
C GLU A 236 -3.23 -15.68 -17.45
N GLU A 237 -3.38 -16.86 -16.84
CA GLU A 237 -2.47 -18.00 -17.06
C GLU A 237 -2.42 -18.41 -18.53
N ALA A 238 -3.58 -18.49 -19.20
CA ALA A 238 -3.65 -18.78 -20.62
C ALA A 238 -3.01 -17.69 -21.47
N SER A 239 -3.23 -16.41 -21.13
CA SER A 239 -2.63 -15.26 -21.83
C SER A 239 -1.10 -15.24 -21.67
N MET A 240 -0.60 -15.54 -20.47
CA MET A 240 0.84 -15.70 -20.21
C MET A 240 1.41 -16.89 -20.97
N ALA A 241 0.72 -18.03 -21.01
CA ALA A 241 1.13 -19.22 -21.75
C ALA A 241 1.25 -18.97 -23.26
N VAL A 242 0.37 -18.14 -23.83
CA VAL A 242 0.42 -17.74 -25.25
C VAL A 242 1.55 -16.74 -25.52
N MET A 243 1.88 -15.87 -24.55
CA MET A 243 2.95 -14.88 -24.68
C MET A 243 4.35 -15.46 -24.43
N LEU A 244 4.47 -16.56 -23.67
CA LEU A 244 5.71 -17.22 -23.30
C LEU A 244 6.62 -17.58 -24.51
N PRO A 245 6.12 -18.15 -25.62
CA PRO A 245 6.90 -18.36 -26.85
C PRO A 245 7.46 -17.07 -27.46
N PHE A 246 6.71 -15.97 -27.36
CA PHE A 246 7.11 -14.66 -27.88
C PHE A 246 8.21 -14.03 -27.01
N TYR A 247 8.06 -14.09 -25.69
CA TYR A 247 9.07 -13.61 -24.74
C TYR A 247 10.38 -14.41 -24.82
N THR A 248 10.29 -15.73 -24.94
CA THR A 248 11.46 -16.61 -25.12
C THR A 248 12.17 -16.37 -26.45
N TRP A 249 11.42 -16.17 -27.53
CA TRP A 249 11.99 -15.79 -28.84
C TRP A 249 12.69 -14.43 -28.80
N GLN A 250 12.08 -13.41 -28.18
CA GLN A 250 12.65 -12.06 -28.08
C GLN A 250 13.92 -12.03 -27.20
N SER A 251 13.91 -12.82 -26.11
CA SER A 251 15.08 -13.07 -25.25
C SER A 251 16.23 -13.71 -26.03
N ASN A 252 15.96 -14.77 -26.79
CA ASN A 252 16.98 -15.46 -27.58
C ASN A 252 17.56 -14.57 -28.68
N ARG A 253 16.73 -13.75 -29.34
CA ARG A 253 17.19 -12.74 -30.30
C ARG A 253 18.10 -11.68 -29.68
N ARG A 254 17.82 -11.25 -28.45
CA ARG A 254 18.69 -10.32 -27.70
C ARG A 254 20.03 -10.97 -27.32
N LYS A 255 20.03 -12.23 -26.91
CA LYS A 255 21.27 -12.98 -26.65
C LYS A 255 22.12 -13.14 -27.92
N GLN A 256 21.50 -13.43 -29.06
CA GLN A 256 22.20 -13.62 -30.33
C GLN A 256 22.84 -12.32 -30.84
N LYS A 257 22.12 -11.19 -30.76
CA LYS A 257 22.69 -9.86 -31.07
C LYS A 257 23.87 -9.44 -30.16
N ASN A 258 23.92 -9.91 -28.92
CA ASN A 258 25.04 -9.62 -28.01
C ASN A 258 26.26 -10.52 -28.26
N VAL A 259 26.09 -11.68 -28.90
CA VAL A 259 27.20 -12.57 -29.29
C VAL A 259 27.83 -12.08 -30.59
N ASP A 260 27.04 -11.54 -31.52
CA ASP A 260 27.52 -11.00 -32.80
C ASP A 260 28.28 -9.66 -32.68
N LEU A 261 28.34 -9.04 -31.50
CA LEU A 261 29.04 -7.76 -31.23
C LEU A 261 30.43 -7.93 -30.60
N ILE A 262 30.92 -9.17 -30.45
CA ILE A 262 32.26 -9.46 -29.92
C ILE A 262 33.15 -9.85 -31.10
N GLU A 263 33.80 -8.89 -31.75
CA GLU A 263 34.89 -9.16 -32.69
C GLU A 263 36.11 -9.72 -31.92
N PRO A 264 36.84 -10.71 -32.45
CA PRO A 264 38.04 -11.22 -31.83
C PRO A 264 39.19 -10.19 -31.93
N PRO A 265 40.12 -10.16 -30.96
CA PRO A 265 41.26 -9.23 -31.01
C PRO A 265 42.19 -9.59 -32.16
N ALA A 266 42.68 -8.56 -32.87
CA ALA A 266 43.64 -8.70 -33.96
C ALA A 266 44.95 -9.32 -33.46
N GLU A 267 45.37 -10.41 -34.10
CA GLU A 267 46.67 -11.05 -33.91
C GLU A 267 47.77 -10.18 -34.53
N ASP A 268 48.66 -9.66 -33.67
CA ASP A 268 49.98 -9.16 -34.08
C ASP A 268 50.80 -10.33 -34.64
N SER A 269 51.27 -10.17 -35.89
CA SER A 269 52.29 -11.04 -36.48
C SER A 269 53.61 -10.26 -36.68
N PRO A 270 54.78 -10.90 -36.48
CA PRO A 270 56.03 -10.19 -36.24
C PRO A 270 56.92 -10.02 -37.49
N SER A 271 57.71 -8.94 -37.45
CA SER A 271 59.09 -8.73 -37.98
C SER A 271 59.37 -8.91 -39.48
N SER A 272 59.93 -7.89 -40.14
CA SER A 272 61.38 -7.68 -40.36
C SER A 272 61.69 -7.02 -41.72
N GLU A 273 62.70 -6.14 -41.69
CA GLU A 273 63.44 -5.46 -42.78
C GLU A 273 62.85 -4.20 -43.42
#